data_AF-A0A929E1X5-F1
#
_entry.id   AF-A0A929E1X5-F1
#
_cell.length_a   1.000
_cell.length_b   1.000
_cell.length_c   1.000
_cell.angle_alpha   90.00
_cell.angle_beta   90.00
_cell.angle_gamma   90.00
#
_symmetry.space_group_name_H-M   'P 1'
#
loop_
_entity.id
_entity.type
_entity.pdbx_description
1 polymer ?
#
loop_
_entity_poly.entity_id
_entity_poly.type
_entity_poly.pdbx_seq_one_letter_code
_entity_poly.pdbx_strand_id
1 'polypeptide(L)'
;CTDLGAEITEIPFASPEIELLGKSLGTADLLGQMADRTYLEKLLFLFYEFKEGGVMGYDSELHLLRKTREFYDMTRKRLARDLSGVNEYMRHHFRVRWNMDRDLYMEALEKNMAYLNFILKHHKKDYRDHLRRDGLVDRLNKQKPNRE
;
A
#
# COMPACT_ATOMS: atom_id res chain seq x y z
N CYS A 1 -15.98 2.73 0.55
CA CYS A 1 -15.13 1.76 1.27
C CYS A 1 -13.64 1.87 0.95
N THR A 2 -13.20 2.63 -0.07
CA THR A 2 -11.77 2.82 -0.40
C THR A 2 -11.14 4.00 0.34
N ASP A 3 -11.91 5.04 0.65
CA ASP A 3 -11.45 6.12 1.53
C ASP A 3 -11.05 5.57 2.90
N LEU A 4 -9.82 5.85 3.33
CA LEU A 4 -9.23 5.40 4.60
C LEU A 4 -9.82 6.11 5.81
N GLY A 5 -10.31 7.35 5.65
CA GLY A 5 -10.93 8.13 6.72
C GLY A 5 -12.40 7.79 6.96
N ALA A 6 -13.03 7.07 6.04
CA ALA A 6 -14.44 6.72 6.14
C ALA A 6 -14.69 5.63 7.21
N GLU A 7 -15.71 5.85 8.04
CA GLU A 7 -16.28 4.85 8.94
C GLU A 7 -17.19 3.90 8.17
N ILE A 8 -16.64 2.77 7.70
CA ILE A 8 -17.35 1.85 6.80
C ILE A 8 -18.63 1.29 7.43
N THR A 9 -18.64 1.12 8.75
CA THR A 9 -19.79 0.64 9.52
C THR A 9 -20.99 1.60 9.53
N GLU A 10 -20.77 2.88 9.20
CA GLU A 10 -21.82 3.90 9.18
C GLU A 10 -22.38 4.15 7.78
N ILE A 11 -21.80 3.53 6.75
CA ILE A 11 -22.27 3.70 5.37
C ILE A 11 -23.62 2.99 5.19
N PRO A 12 -24.71 3.70 4.81
CA PRO A 12 -25.98 3.05 4.52
C PRO A 12 -25.89 2.33 3.16
N PHE A 13 -25.88 1.00 3.19
CA PHE A 13 -25.92 0.18 1.98
C PHE A 13 -27.35 -0.17 1.58
N ALA A 14 -27.61 -0.19 0.27
CA ALA A 14 -28.93 -0.53 -0.27
C ALA A 14 -29.29 -2.02 -0.08
N SER A 15 -28.28 -2.89 0.02
CA SER A 15 -28.45 -4.32 0.30
C SER A 15 -27.16 -4.95 0.84
N PRO A 16 -27.21 -6.15 1.45
CA PRO A 16 -26.02 -6.89 1.88
C PRO A 16 -25.05 -7.22 0.74
N GLU A 17 -25.54 -7.43 -0.48
CA GLU A 17 -24.71 -7.70 -1.65
C GLU A 17 -23.90 -6.47 -2.07
N ILE A 18 -24.52 -5.28 -2.01
CA ILE A 18 -23.84 -4.01 -2.30
C ILE A 18 -22.79 -3.70 -1.21
N GLU A 19 -23.10 -4.00 0.04
CA GLU A 19 -22.14 -3.92 1.14
C GLU A 19 -20.93 -4.82 0.90
N LEU A 20 -21.17 -6.10 0.57
CA LEU A 20 -20.10 -7.06 0.26
C LEU A 20 -19.26 -6.60 -0.93
N LEU A 21 -19.90 -6.10 -2.00
CA LEU A 21 -19.20 -5.58 -3.17
C LEU A 21 -18.33 -4.37 -2.81
N GLY A 22 -18.86 -3.44 -2.01
CA GLY A 22 -18.12 -2.27 -1.53
C GLY A 22 -16.91 -2.67 -0.68
N LYS A 23 -17.08 -3.62 0.25
CA LYS A 23 -15.98 -4.15 1.07
C LYS A 23 -14.96 -4.94 0.24
N SER A 24 -15.40 -5.67 -0.76
CA SER A 24 -14.53 -6.38 -1.71
C SER A 24 -13.69 -5.39 -2.51
N LEU A 25 -14.29 -4.30 -3.00
CA LEU A 25 -13.59 -3.24 -3.72
C LEU A 25 -12.56 -2.53 -2.82
N GLY A 26 -12.93 -2.17 -1.59
CA GLY A 26 -12.00 -1.57 -0.62
C GLY A 26 -10.84 -2.50 -0.26
N THR A 27 -11.12 -3.80 -0.13
CA THR A 27 -10.09 -4.84 0.07
C THR A 27 -9.14 -4.92 -1.12
N ALA A 28 -9.68 -4.94 -2.34
CA ALA A 28 -8.89 -5.04 -3.56
C ALA A 28 -7.97 -3.83 -3.75
N ASP A 29 -8.44 -2.63 -3.42
CA ASP A 29 -7.66 -1.39 -3.47
C ASP A 29 -6.42 -1.47 -2.56
N LEU A 30 -6.62 -1.83 -1.29
CA LEU A 30 -5.53 -1.95 -0.30
C LEU A 30 -4.54 -3.06 -0.67
N LEU A 31 -5.04 -4.26 -1.01
CA LEU A 31 -4.18 -5.37 -1.40
C LEU A 31 -3.42 -5.07 -2.68
N GLY A 32 -4.09 -4.54 -3.70
CA GLY A 32 -3.49 -4.22 -5.00
C GLY A 32 -2.39 -3.17 -4.86
N GLN A 33 -2.63 -2.12 -4.08
CA GLN A 33 -1.65 -1.06 -3.85
C GLN A 33 -0.42 -1.58 -3.11
N MET A 34 -0.62 -2.26 -1.97
CA MET A 34 0.50 -2.62 -1.08
C MET A 34 1.26 -3.88 -1.52
N ALA A 35 0.60 -4.78 -2.26
CA ALA A 35 1.24 -5.95 -2.86
C ALA A 35 1.98 -5.64 -4.17
N ASP A 36 1.81 -4.44 -4.73
CA ASP A 36 2.50 -4.03 -5.96
C ASP A 36 4.02 -4.20 -5.78
N ARG A 37 4.67 -4.85 -6.75
CA ARG A 37 6.12 -5.04 -6.74
C ARG A 37 6.88 -3.70 -6.70
N THR A 38 6.32 -2.61 -7.17
CA THR A 38 6.93 -1.27 -7.18
C THR A 38 6.40 -0.37 -6.07
N TYR A 39 5.69 -0.93 -5.07
CA TYR A 39 5.03 -0.16 -4.02
C TYR A 39 5.97 0.85 -3.34
N LEU A 40 7.18 0.43 -2.93
CA LEU A 40 8.10 1.30 -2.21
C LEU A 40 8.66 2.43 -3.08
N GLU A 41 8.96 2.15 -4.36
CA GLU A 41 9.35 3.17 -5.33
C GLU A 41 8.22 4.20 -5.53
N LYS A 42 6.97 3.74 -5.64
CA LYS A 42 5.79 4.60 -5.80
C LYS A 42 5.54 5.52 -4.60
N LEU A 43 5.93 5.12 -3.39
CA LEU A 43 5.84 6.02 -2.22
C LEU A 43 6.67 7.30 -2.40
N LEU A 44 7.80 7.25 -3.12
CA LEU A 44 8.60 8.46 -3.37
C LEU A 44 7.84 9.44 -4.27
N PHE A 45 7.11 8.94 -5.27
CA PHE A 45 6.23 9.76 -6.11
C PHE A 45 5.07 10.33 -5.29
N LEU A 46 4.43 9.49 -4.47
CA LEU A 46 3.33 9.92 -3.58
C LEU A 46 3.75 11.06 -2.65
N PHE A 47 4.99 11.05 -2.13
CA PHE A 47 5.50 12.17 -1.33
C PHE A 47 5.50 13.49 -2.12
N TYR A 48 5.88 13.46 -3.40
CA TYR A 48 5.87 14.65 -4.23
C TYR A 48 4.48 15.09 -4.63
N GLU A 49 3.58 14.15 -4.91
CA GLU A 49 2.16 14.44 -5.10
C GLU A 49 1.57 15.15 -3.87
N PHE A 50 1.92 14.68 -2.65
CA PHE A 50 1.52 15.34 -1.41
C PHE A 50 2.12 16.73 -1.27
N LYS A 51 3.40 16.91 -1.61
CA LYS A 51 4.05 18.23 -1.58
C LYS A 51 3.39 19.21 -2.57
N GLU A 52 3.04 18.74 -3.76
CA GLU A 52 2.38 19.55 -4.79
C GLU A 52 0.93 19.87 -4.43
N GLY A 53 0.22 18.91 -3.84
CA GLY A 53 -1.15 19.08 -3.36
C GLY A 53 -1.31 19.80 -2.02
N GLY A 54 -0.21 20.24 -1.39
CA GLY A 54 -0.25 20.93 -0.10
C GLY A 54 -0.70 20.05 1.07
N VAL A 55 -0.53 18.73 0.97
CA VAL A 55 -0.89 17.78 2.03
C VAL A 55 0.12 17.91 3.17
N MET A 56 -0.34 18.34 4.34
CA MET A 56 0.49 18.48 5.53
C MET A 56 0.78 17.13 6.21
N GLY A 57 1.83 17.07 7.03
CA GLY A 57 2.14 15.90 7.87
C GLY A 57 3.20 14.93 7.33
N TYR A 58 3.86 15.28 6.22
CA TYR A 58 5.00 14.56 5.65
C TYR A 58 6.14 15.51 5.32
N ASP A 59 7.20 15.51 6.13
CA ASP A 59 8.30 16.47 6.00
C ASP A 59 9.37 16.04 4.98
N SER A 60 9.42 14.75 4.65
CA SER A 60 10.37 14.18 3.70
C SER A 60 9.89 12.81 3.18
N GLU A 61 10.47 12.35 2.07
CA GLU A 61 10.29 10.96 1.59
C GLU A 61 10.58 9.95 2.70
N LEU A 62 11.65 10.15 3.47
CA LEU A 62 12.02 9.26 4.56
C LEU A 62 10.98 9.28 5.68
N HIS A 63 10.32 10.41 5.94
CA HIS A 63 9.21 10.48 6.89
C HIS A 63 8.01 9.65 6.37
N LEU A 64 7.65 9.78 5.10
CA LEU A 64 6.59 8.97 4.49
C LEU A 64 6.91 7.46 4.56
N LEU A 65 8.11 7.05 4.17
CA LEU A 65 8.57 5.66 4.25
C LEU A 65 8.49 5.10 5.68
N ARG A 66 8.78 5.90 6.70
CA ARG A 66 8.65 5.47 8.10
C ARG A 66 7.19 5.29 8.50
N LYS A 67 6.33 6.26 8.14
CA LYS A 67 4.88 6.22 8.42
C LYS A 67 4.18 5.06 7.70
N THR A 68 4.72 4.56 6.60
CA THR A 68 4.21 3.37 5.91
C THR A 68 4.11 2.14 6.82
N ARG A 69 4.95 2.02 7.86
CA ARG A 69 4.84 0.93 8.85
C ARG A 69 3.54 1.02 9.65
N GLU A 70 3.22 2.21 10.14
CA GLU A 70 1.98 2.48 10.86
C GLU A 70 0.76 2.31 9.93
N PHE A 71 0.90 2.76 8.68
CA PHE A 71 -0.12 2.55 7.65
C PHE A 71 -0.39 1.06 7.39
N TYR A 72 0.64 0.22 7.40
CA TYR A 72 0.46 -1.22 7.26
C TYR A 72 -0.34 -1.82 8.43
N ASP A 73 0.02 -1.46 9.67
CA ASP A 73 -0.70 -1.94 10.86
C ASP A 73 -2.17 -1.49 10.85
N MET A 74 -2.42 -0.25 10.41
CA MET A 74 -3.78 0.27 10.19
C MET A 74 -4.51 -0.54 9.11
N THR A 75 -3.86 -0.82 7.98
CA THR A 75 -4.43 -1.61 6.88
C THR A 75 -4.83 -3.00 7.34
N ARG A 76 -3.99 -3.70 8.12
CA ARG A 76 -4.36 -5.04 8.65
C ARG A 76 -5.60 -4.99 9.53
N LYS A 77 -5.72 -3.95 10.38
CA LYS A 77 -6.91 -3.75 11.22
C LYS A 77 -8.14 -3.45 10.37
N ARG A 78 -8.02 -2.59 9.37
CA ARG A 78 -9.11 -2.22 8.45
C ARG A 78 -9.61 -3.42 7.65
N LEU A 79 -8.71 -4.24 7.12
CA LEU A 79 -9.05 -5.49 6.43
C LEU A 79 -9.83 -6.45 7.33
N ALA A 80 -9.34 -6.68 8.55
CA ALA A 80 -9.93 -7.63 9.48
C ALA A 80 -11.26 -7.15 10.10
N ARG A 81 -11.38 -5.86 10.41
CA ARG A 81 -12.52 -5.32 11.16
C ARG A 81 -13.55 -4.62 10.27
N ASP A 82 -13.10 -3.67 9.46
CA ASP A 82 -13.99 -2.75 8.75
C ASP A 82 -14.46 -3.34 7.41
N LEU A 83 -13.60 -4.15 6.78
CA LEU A 83 -13.85 -4.80 5.49
C LEU A 83 -14.25 -6.28 5.62
N SER A 84 -14.63 -6.71 6.82
CA SER A 84 -15.17 -8.04 7.11
C SER A 84 -14.26 -9.22 6.72
N GLY A 85 -12.93 -9.03 6.68
CA GLY A 85 -11.99 -10.11 6.42
C GLY A 85 -12.07 -10.71 5.01
N VAL A 86 -12.65 -9.99 4.04
CA VAL A 86 -12.85 -10.48 2.67
C VAL A 86 -11.52 -10.87 1.99
N ASN A 87 -10.38 -10.34 2.45
CA ASN A 87 -9.06 -10.72 1.97
C ASN A 87 -8.76 -12.22 2.14
N GLU A 88 -9.35 -12.90 3.13
CA GLU A 88 -9.11 -14.33 3.38
C GLU A 88 -9.55 -15.22 2.20
N TYR A 89 -10.49 -14.75 1.38
CA TYR A 89 -10.92 -15.44 0.16
C TYR A 89 -9.83 -15.48 -0.92
N MET A 90 -8.77 -14.67 -0.84
CA MET A 90 -7.68 -14.70 -1.83
C MET A 90 -6.96 -16.05 -1.84
N ARG A 91 -6.70 -16.65 -0.67
CA ARG A 91 -6.12 -18.01 -0.60
C ARG A 91 -7.00 -19.03 -1.30
N HIS A 92 -8.31 -18.96 -1.10
CA HIS A 92 -9.26 -19.83 -1.77
C HIS A 92 -9.26 -19.61 -3.29
N HIS A 93 -9.25 -18.35 -3.73
CA HIS A 93 -9.14 -18.00 -5.14
C HIS A 93 -7.87 -18.60 -5.77
N PHE A 94 -6.72 -18.45 -5.11
CA PHE A 94 -5.46 -19.00 -5.63
C PHE A 94 -5.44 -20.52 -5.67
N ARG A 95 -6.02 -21.16 -4.64
CA ARG A 95 -6.12 -22.60 -4.55
C ARG A 95 -6.99 -23.18 -5.68
N VAL A 96 -8.16 -22.61 -5.93
CA VAL A 96 -9.10 -23.14 -6.93
C VAL A 96 -8.62 -22.82 -8.34
N ARG A 97 -8.13 -21.60 -8.59
CA ARG A 97 -7.84 -21.14 -9.95
C ARG A 97 -6.46 -21.54 -10.46
N TRP A 98 -5.48 -21.67 -9.57
CA TRP A 98 -4.09 -21.97 -9.94
C TRP A 98 -3.46 -23.11 -9.15
N ASN A 99 -4.23 -23.85 -8.36
CA ASN A 99 -3.73 -24.94 -7.52
C ASN A 99 -2.59 -24.49 -6.56
N MET A 100 -2.67 -23.25 -6.08
CA MET A 100 -1.72 -22.67 -5.12
C MET A 100 -2.45 -22.36 -3.82
N ASP A 101 -2.23 -23.14 -2.77
CA ASP A 101 -2.83 -22.92 -1.45
C ASP A 101 -2.09 -21.81 -0.67
N ARG A 102 -2.05 -20.61 -1.26
CA ARG A 102 -1.26 -19.46 -0.82
C ARG A 102 -2.02 -18.17 -1.06
N ASP A 103 -1.79 -17.16 -0.23
CA ASP A 103 -2.28 -15.80 -0.48
C ASP A 103 -1.14 -14.96 -1.07
N LEU A 104 -1.06 -14.93 -2.41
CA LEU A 104 0.04 -14.25 -3.10
C LEU A 104 0.05 -12.74 -2.86
N TYR A 105 -1.11 -12.12 -2.58
CA TYR A 105 -1.19 -10.70 -2.26
C TYR A 105 -0.58 -10.42 -0.90
N MET A 106 -1.00 -11.17 0.12
CA MET A 106 -0.45 -11.00 1.47
C MET A 106 1.05 -11.31 1.53
N GLU A 107 1.52 -12.33 0.82
CA GLU A 107 2.95 -12.62 0.75
C GLU A 107 3.77 -11.50 0.09
N ALA A 108 3.28 -10.93 -1.01
CA ALA A 108 3.97 -9.83 -1.70
C ALA A 108 4.00 -8.57 -0.82
N LEU A 109 2.89 -8.29 -0.15
CA LEU A 109 2.77 -7.21 0.82
C LEU A 109 3.79 -7.39 1.96
N GLU A 110 3.82 -8.55 2.61
CA GLU A 110 4.76 -8.84 3.68
C GLU A 110 6.22 -8.72 3.23
N LYS A 111 6.55 -9.15 2.01
CA LYS A 111 7.87 -8.94 1.41
C LYS A 111 8.21 -7.47 1.23
N ASN A 112 7.27 -6.64 0.76
CA ASN A 112 7.48 -5.20 0.64
C ASN A 112 7.74 -4.56 2.00
N MET A 113 6.99 -4.93 3.04
CA MET A 113 7.19 -4.42 4.40
C MET A 113 8.51 -4.89 5.03
N ALA A 114 8.88 -6.16 4.82
CA ALA A 114 10.17 -6.67 5.25
C ALA A 114 11.33 -5.92 4.58
N TYR A 115 11.22 -5.64 3.28
CA TYR A 115 12.23 -4.90 2.53
C TYR A 115 12.32 -3.43 2.96
N LEU A 116 11.19 -2.78 3.20
CA LEU A 116 11.14 -1.44 3.79
C LEU A 116 11.88 -1.38 5.14
N ASN A 117 11.60 -2.35 6.02
CA ASN A 117 12.28 -2.43 7.32
C ASN A 117 13.80 -2.62 7.18
N PHE A 118 14.23 -3.45 6.22
CA PHE A 118 15.63 -3.64 5.90
C PHE A 118 16.29 -2.32 5.44
N ILE A 119 15.68 -1.61 4.49
CA ILE A 119 16.17 -0.32 4.00
C ILE A 119 16.26 0.72 5.13
N LEU A 120 15.20 0.87 5.93
CA LEU A 120 15.17 1.85 7.01
C LEU A 120 16.21 1.57 8.11
N LYS A 121 16.58 0.29 8.29
CA LYS A 121 17.57 -0.13 9.30
C LYS A 121 19.01 0.00 8.79
N HIS A 122 19.27 -0.39 7.55
CA HIS A 122 20.64 -0.55 7.04
C HIS A 122 21.06 0.52 6.03
N HIS A 123 20.11 1.08 5.29
CA HIS A 123 20.34 1.97 4.16
C HIS A 123 19.55 3.28 4.28
N LYS A 124 19.42 3.80 5.50
CA LYS A 124 18.62 5.01 5.77
C LYS A 124 19.16 6.25 5.04
N LYS A 125 20.47 6.32 4.79
CA LYS A 125 21.12 7.49 4.16
C LYS A 125 21.09 7.45 2.64
N ASP A 126 20.99 6.25 2.09
CA ASP A 126 21.16 5.87 0.68
C ASP A 126 19.94 5.08 0.17
N TYR A 127 18.77 5.21 0.82
CA TYR A 127 17.58 4.38 0.55
C TYR A 127 17.15 4.37 -0.92
N ARG A 128 17.32 5.49 -1.64
CA ARG A 128 16.98 5.59 -3.06
C ARG A 128 17.80 4.62 -3.92
N ASP A 129 19.06 4.39 -3.55
CA ASP A 129 19.96 3.46 -4.24
C ASP A 129 19.53 2.00 -4.06
N HIS A 130 18.57 1.72 -3.16
CA HIS A 130 18.03 0.39 -2.90
C HIS A 130 16.61 0.19 -3.46
N LEU A 131 16.00 1.23 -4.03
CA LEU A 131 14.67 1.21 -4.62
C LEU A 131 14.78 1.17 -6.15
N ARG A 132 15.13 -0.01 -6.69
CA ARG A 132 15.61 -0.15 -8.09
C ARG A 132 14.58 -0.68 -9.08
N ARG A 133 13.34 -0.96 -8.66
CA ARG A 133 12.37 -1.66 -9.53
C ARG A 133 11.83 -0.72 -10.61
N ASP A 134 11.70 -1.26 -11.83
CA ASP A 134 11.14 -0.60 -13.02
C ASP A 134 11.73 0.78 -13.35
N GLY A 135 12.98 1.05 -12.93
CA GLY A 135 13.68 2.33 -13.17
C GLY A 135 12.91 3.55 -12.67
N LEU A 136 12.05 3.39 -11.66
CA LEU A 136 11.15 4.44 -11.18
C LEU A 136 11.91 5.57 -10.51
N VAL A 137 12.89 5.24 -9.66
CA VAL A 137 13.72 6.25 -8.98
C VAL A 137 14.58 7.03 -9.98
N ASP A 138 15.10 6.37 -11.02
CA ASP A 138 15.83 7.06 -12.09
C ASP A 138 14.94 8.06 -12.83
N ARG A 139 13.69 7.69 -13.11
CA ARG A 139 12.70 8.60 -13.71
C ARG A 139 12.42 9.79 -12.80
N LEU A 140 12.27 9.54 -11.50
CA LEU A 140 12.02 10.59 -10.51
C LEU A 140 13.19 11.58 -10.43
N ASN A 141 14.43 11.08 -10.48
CA ASN A 141 15.62 11.91 -10.50
C ASN A 141 15.71 12.75 -11.79
N LYS A 142 15.37 12.16 -12.95
CA LYS A 142 15.35 12.87 -14.25
C LYS A 142 14.28 13.95 -14.34
N GLN A 143 13.14 13.78 -13.67
CA GLN A 143 12.10 14.81 -13.57
C GLN A 143 12.55 16.00 -12.72
N LYS A 144 13.69 15.90 -12.03
CA LYS A 144 14.26 16.94 -11.17
C LYS A 144 15.66 17.37 -11.61
N PRO A 145 15.81 18.05 -12.77
CA PRO A 145 17.00 18.83 -13.02
C PRO A 145 16.87 20.14 -12.22
N ASN A 146 17.60 20.26 -11.10
CA ASN A 146 17.78 21.47 -10.29
C ASN A 146 16.50 22.15 -9.74
N ARG A 147 16.20 21.88 -8.47
CA ARG A 147 15.65 22.90 -7.57
C ARG A 147 16.51 22.89 -6.30
N GLU A 148 17.61 23.62 -6.39
CA GLU A 148 18.31 24.19 -5.23
C GLU A 148 17.40 25.20 -4.52
#